data_AF-A0A962XF17-F1
#
_entry.id   AF-A0A962XF17-F1
#
_cell.length_a   1.000
_cell.length_b   1.000
_cell.length_c   1.000
_cell.angle_alpha   90.00
_cell.angle_beta   90.00
_cell.angle_gamma   90.00
#
_symmetry.space_group_name_H-M   'P 1'
#
loop_
_entity.id
_entity.type
_entity.pdbx_description
1 polymer ?
#
loop_
_entity_poly.entity_id
_entity_poly.type
_entity_poly.pdbx_seq_one_letter_code
_entity_poly.pdbx_strand_id
1 'polypeptide(L)'
;MTPVSISLPPGIDRATFVRDYWQKKPLLLRGAMPPAAFPLSPDELAGLACEDEIEARLMIQTAADAWQVRHGPFDEQDFAELPERDWTLLVQDVDKYVPAVGQLIDAFDFVPGWRIDD
;
A
#
# COMPACT_ATOMS: atom_id res chain seq x y z
N MET A 1 2.86 -3.30 -22.03
CA MET A 1 2.09 -3.67 -20.83
C MET A 1 0.82 -2.84 -20.83
N THR A 2 -0.31 -3.39 -20.40
CA THR A 2 -1.61 -2.69 -20.41
C THR A 2 -1.62 -1.65 -19.28
N PRO A 3 -2.02 -0.39 -19.52
CA PRO A 3 -2.13 0.60 -18.46
C PRO A 3 -3.12 0.15 -17.39
N VAL A 4 -2.73 0.28 -16.12
CA VAL A 4 -3.63 -0.01 -14.98
C VAL A 4 -4.69 1.09 -14.93
N SER A 5 -5.95 0.71 -14.83
CA SER A 5 -7.08 1.65 -14.75
C SER A 5 -7.92 1.34 -13.53
N ILE A 6 -8.42 2.41 -12.89
CA ILE A 6 -9.34 2.31 -11.75
C ILE A 6 -10.79 2.37 -12.24
N SER A 7 -11.57 1.38 -11.82
CA SER A 7 -13.02 1.34 -12.05
C SER A 7 -13.75 2.14 -10.96
N LEU A 8 -14.58 3.09 -11.39
CA LEU A 8 -15.44 3.88 -10.50
C LEU A 8 -16.88 3.33 -10.50
N PRO A 9 -17.64 3.50 -9.40
CA PRO A 9 -19.04 3.09 -9.34
C PRO A 9 -19.90 3.72 -10.45
N PRO A 10 -20.99 3.06 -10.87
CA PRO A 10 -21.92 3.62 -11.85
C PRO A 10 -22.38 5.03 -11.46
N GLY A 11 -22.31 5.97 -12.41
CA GLY A 11 -22.69 7.37 -12.19
C GLY A 11 -21.64 8.23 -11.49
N ILE A 12 -20.47 7.68 -11.16
CA ILE A 12 -19.33 8.43 -10.63
C ILE A 12 -18.21 8.40 -11.67
N ASP A 13 -17.99 9.52 -12.34
CA ASP A 13 -16.78 9.74 -13.12
C ASP A 13 -15.71 10.46 -12.28
N ARG A 14 -14.52 10.62 -12.86
CA ARG A 14 -13.37 11.28 -12.20
C ARG A 14 -13.72 12.72 -11.75
N ALA A 15 -14.47 13.46 -12.56
CA ALA A 15 -14.90 14.83 -12.23
C ALA A 15 -15.88 14.86 -11.05
N THR A 16 -16.84 13.94 -11.03
CA THR A 16 -17.80 13.76 -9.94
C THR A 16 -17.10 13.32 -8.66
N PHE A 17 -16.11 12.43 -8.75
CA PHE A 17 -15.28 12.05 -7.61
C PHE A 17 -14.59 13.26 -6.99
N VAL A 18 -13.88 14.07 -7.77
CA VAL A 18 -13.16 15.26 -7.29
C VAL A 18 -14.14 16.29 -6.71
N ARG A 19 -15.28 16.52 -7.36
CA ARG A 19 -16.28 17.49 -6.92
C ARG A 19 -16.98 17.08 -5.63
N ASP A 20 -17.40 15.82 -5.48
CA ASP A 20 -18.35 15.43 -4.44
C ASP A 20 -17.74 14.60 -3.31
N TYR A 21 -16.55 14.00 -3.51
CA TYR A 21 -15.95 13.04 -2.58
C TYR A 21 -14.55 13.41 -2.12
N TRP A 22 -13.66 13.84 -3.02
CA TRP A 22 -12.28 14.18 -2.69
C TRP A 22 -12.20 15.21 -1.55
N GLN A 23 -11.56 14.84 -0.44
CA GLN A 23 -11.47 15.63 0.80
C GLN A 23 -12.83 16.06 1.41
N LYS A 24 -13.91 15.31 1.15
CA LYS A 24 -15.26 15.61 1.68
C LYS A 24 -15.88 14.44 2.42
N LYS A 25 -15.85 13.24 1.83
CA LYS A 25 -16.47 12.04 2.42
C LYS A 25 -15.85 10.75 1.86
N PRO A 26 -15.80 9.68 2.66
CA PRO A 26 -15.27 8.39 2.20
C PRO A 26 -16.15 7.78 1.08
N LEU A 27 -15.51 7.03 0.18
CA LEU A 27 -16.16 6.28 -0.88
C LEU A 27 -15.50 4.90 -1.00
N LEU A 28 -16.31 3.83 -0.93
CA LEU A 28 -15.84 2.47 -1.17
C LEU A 28 -15.95 2.12 -2.66
N LEU A 29 -14.82 1.86 -3.30
CA LEU A 29 -14.73 1.43 -4.71
C LEU A 29 -14.62 -0.10 -4.77
N ARG A 30 -15.76 -0.81 -4.87
CA ARG A 30 -15.77 -2.27 -4.94
C ARG A 30 -15.24 -2.76 -6.28
N GLY A 31 -14.20 -3.61 -6.27
CA GLY A 31 -13.61 -4.16 -7.50
C GLY A 31 -12.94 -3.11 -8.37
N ALA A 32 -12.36 -2.07 -7.74
CA ALA A 32 -11.76 -0.93 -8.44
C ALA A 32 -10.57 -1.32 -9.33
N MET A 33 -9.81 -2.34 -8.92
CA MET A 33 -8.66 -2.87 -9.65
C MET A 33 -8.64 -4.40 -9.55
N PRO A 34 -8.13 -5.11 -10.56
CA PRO A 34 -7.95 -6.55 -10.49
C PRO A 34 -6.80 -6.90 -9.51
N PRO A 35 -6.85 -8.03 -8.80
CA PRO A 35 -5.76 -8.47 -7.92
C PRO A 35 -4.40 -8.56 -8.61
N ALA A 36 -4.38 -8.94 -9.90
CA ALA A 36 -3.17 -9.03 -10.71
C ALA A 36 -2.48 -7.67 -10.96
N ALA A 37 -3.11 -6.54 -10.63
CA ALA A 37 -2.46 -5.24 -10.67
C ALA A 37 -1.42 -5.05 -9.56
N PHE A 38 -1.48 -5.84 -8.48
CA PHE A 38 -0.57 -5.77 -7.34
C PHE A 38 0.53 -6.85 -7.51
N PRO A 39 1.74 -6.47 -7.95
CA PRO A 39 2.72 -7.43 -8.46
C PRO A 39 3.62 -8.03 -7.38
N LEU A 40 3.52 -7.57 -6.13
CA LEU A 40 4.39 -7.99 -5.03
C LEU A 40 3.76 -9.12 -4.22
N SER A 41 4.55 -10.18 -4.05
CA SER A 41 4.29 -11.22 -3.06
C SER A 41 4.68 -10.77 -1.65
N PRO A 42 4.16 -11.44 -0.60
CA PRO A 42 4.59 -11.20 0.77
C PRO A 42 6.09 -11.39 0.99
N ASP A 43 6.69 -12.40 0.36
CA ASP A 43 8.12 -12.71 0.50
C ASP A 43 9.00 -11.61 -0.12
N GLU A 44 8.62 -11.09 -1.29
CA GLU A 44 9.32 -9.94 -1.90
C GLU A 44 9.19 -8.68 -1.03
N LEU A 45 8.03 -8.46 -0.41
CA LEU A 45 7.82 -7.32 0.49
C LEU A 45 8.66 -7.45 1.77
N ALA A 46 8.79 -8.66 2.32
CA ALA A 46 9.67 -8.93 3.46
C ALA A 46 11.15 -8.71 3.09
N GLY A 47 11.56 -9.13 1.88
CA GLY A 47 12.91 -8.87 1.36
C GLY A 47 13.22 -7.38 1.27
N LEU A 48 12.29 -6.55 0.76
CA LEU A 48 12.46 -5.09 0.74
C LEU A 48 12.65 -4.51 2.15
N ALA A 49 12.00 -5.07 3.15
CA ALA A 49 12.09 -4.60 4.53
C ALA A 49 13.44 -4.93 5.21
N CYS A 50 14.31 -5.71 4.56
CA CYS A 50 15.67 -6.00 5.01
C CYS A 50 16.73 -5.04 4.46
N GLU A 51 16.37 -4.19 3.47
CA GLU A 51 17.31 -3.26 2.86
C GLU A 51 17.50 -2.00 3.74
N ASP A 52 18.75 -1.59 3.94
CA ASP A 52 19.12 -0.49 4.84
C ASP A 52 18.47 0.85 4.46
N GLU A 53 18.24 1.10 3.17
CA GLU A 53 17.64 2.35 2.68
C GLU A 53 16.11 2.37 2.70
N ILE A 54 15.46 1.25 3.06
CA ILE A 54 14.00 1.12 3.00
C ILE A 54 13.41 1.22 4.40
N GLU A 55 12.55 2.23 4.61
CA GLU A 55 11.83 2.36 5.88
C GLU A 55 10.74 1.29 5.98
N ALA A 56 10.90 0.40 6.97
CA ALA A 56 9.93 -0.62 7.30
C ALA A 56 9.56 -0.60 8.79
N ARG A 57 8.33 -1.03 9.09
CA ARG A 57 7.80 -1.15 10.46
C ARG A 57 7.01 -2.43 10.61
N LEU A 58 7.21 -3.08 11.74
CA LEU A 58 6.45 -4.25 12.12
C LEU A 58 5.62 -3.93 13.37
N MET A 59 4.31 -4.06 13.23
CA MET A 59 3.33 -3.87 14.30
C MET A 59 2.91 -5.23 14.83
N ILE A 60 3.11 -5.52 16.11
CA ILE A 60 2.74 -6.79 16.74
C ILE A 60 1.77 -6.52 17.90
N GLN A 61 0.62 -7.19 17.92
CA GLN A 61 -0.29 -7.18 19.06
C GLN A 61 0.14 -8.25 20.07
N THR A 62 0.53 -7.84 21.27
CA THR A 62 1.01 -8.76 22.32
C THR A 62 -0.09 -9.13 23.32
N ALA A 63 -1.13 -8.30 23.43
CA ALA A 63 -2.37 -8.54 24.16
C ALA A 63 -3.49 -7.65 23.60
N ALA A 64 -4.74 -7.81 24.06
CA ALA A 64 -5.91 -7.10 23.53
C ALA A 64 -5.68 -5.59 23.32
N ASP A 65 -5.08 -4.90 24.30
CA ASP A 65 -4.81 -3.45 24.25
C ASP A 65 -3.30 -3.13 24.26
N ALA A 66 -2.44 -4.08 23.90
CA ALA A 66 -0.99 -3.92 23.93
C ALA A 66 -0.36 -4.13 22.55
N TRP A 67 0.43 -3.15 22.13
CA TRP A 67 1.08 -3.13 20.82
C TRP A 67 2.57 -2.87 20.97
N GLN A 68 3.35 -3.61 20.18
CA GLN A 68 4.77 -3.39 19.98
C GLN A 68 5.01 -2.90 18.55
N VAL A 69 5.91 -1.92 18.42
CA VAL A 69 6.40 -1.46 17.12
C VAL A 69 7.89 -1.76 17.05
N ARG A 70 8.31 -2.41 15.97
CA ARG A 70 9.72 -2.59 15.61
C ARG A 70 9.98 -1.84 14.31
N HIS A 71 11.16 -1.25 14.19
CA HIS A 71 11.59 -0.53 13.01
C HIS A 71 12.70 -1.32 12.31
N GLY A 72 12.66 -1.33 10.99
CA GLY A 72 13.70 -1.94 10.18
C GLY A 72 15.00 -1.11 10.12
N PRO A 73 15.98 -1.55 9.33
CA PRO A 73 15.94 -2.76 8.50
C PRO A 73 15.83 -4.04 9.36
N PHE A 74 15.15 -5.05 8.83
CA PHE A 74 15.00 -6.36 9.48
C PHE A 74 15.97 -7.38 8.88
N ASP A 75 16.05 -8.56 9.50
CA ASP A 75 16.69 -9.72 8.90
C ASP A 75 15.73 -10.93 8.80
N GLU A 76 16.18 -12.02 8.19
CA GLU A 76 15.37 -13.24 8.05
C GLU A 76 14.91 -13.81 9.39
N GLN A 77 15.73 -13.65 10.45
CA GLN A 77 15.44 -14.17 11.78
C GLN A 77 14.29 -13.39 12.42
N ASP A 78 14.21 -12.09 12.18
CA ASP A 78 13.11 -11.25 12.66
C ASP A 78 11.75 -11.73 12.19
N PHE A 79 11.68 -12.24 10.95
CA PHE A 79 10.47 -12.83 10.38
C PHE A 79 10.22 -14.26 10.85
N ALA A 80 11.28 -15.06 11.04
CA ALA A 80 11.18 -16.43 11.53
C ALA A 80 10.65 -16.51 12.98
N GLU A 81 10.85 -15.46 13.78
CA GLU A 81 10.39 -15.36 15.16
C GLU A 81 8.95 -14.83 15.30
N LEU A 82 8.30 -14.44 14.21
CA LEU A 82 6.94 -13.90 14.26
C LEU A 82 5.93 -14.97 14.67
N PRO A 83 4.92 -14.62 15.48
CA PRO A 83 3.80 -15.50 15.71
C PRO A 83 3.02 -15.75 14.42
N GLU A 84 2.20 -16.79 14.40
CA GLU A 84 1.38 -17.17 13.23
C GLU A 84 0.38 -16.06 12.81
N ARG A 85 0.00 -15.16 13.72
CA ARG A 85 -1.03 -14.14 13.52
C ARG A 85 -0.80 -12.91 14.41
N ASP A 86 -1.67 -11.92 14.26
CA ASP A 86 -1.75 -10.72 15.12
C ASP A 86 -0.55 -9.77 14.96
N TRP A 87 0.01 -9.70 13.74
CA TRP A 87 1.04 -8.73 13.34
C TRP A 87 0.80 -8.20 11.92
N THR A 88 1.48 -7.11 11.56
CA THR A 88 1.47 -6.53 10.20
C THR A 88 2.80 -5.87 9.89
N LEU A 89 3.35 -6.14 8.70
CA LEU A 89 4.50 -5.44 8.12
C LEU A 89 4.01 -4.27 7.27
N LEU A 90 4.61 -3.09 7.46
CA LEU A 90 4.44 -1.90 6.64
C LEU A 90 5.79 -1.53 6.03
N VAL A 91 5.85 -1.37 4.71
CA VAL A 91 7.04 -0.93 3.98
C VAL A 91 6.68 0.35 3.23
N GLN A 92 7.48 1.38 3.41
CA GLN A 92 7.22 2.71 2.87
C GLN A 92 7.84 2.85 1.48
N ASP A 93 7.30 3.78 0.67
CA ASP A 93 7.90 4.21 -0.60
C ASP A 93 8.19 3.08 -1.60
N VAL A 94 7.43 1.97 -1.53
CA VAL A 94 7.64 0.79 -2.38
C VAL A 94 7.55 1.13 -3.87
N ASP A 95 6.75 2.14 -4.24
CA ASP A 95 6.66 2.66 -5.59
C ASP A 95 7.98 3.21 -6.15
N LYS A 96 8.87 3.73 -5.28
CA LYS A 96 10.20 4.25 -5.66
C LYS A 96 11.19 3.12 -5.98
N TYR A 97 10.99 1.94 -5.39
CA TYR A 97 11.88 0.78 -5.55
C TYR A 97 11.36 -0.25 -6.55
N VAL A 98 10.04 -0.35 -6.72
CA VAL A 98 9.39 -1.37 -7.57
C VAL A 98 8.61 -0.68 -8.69
N PRO A 99 9.15 -0.61 -9.92
CA PRO A 99 8.51 0.12 -11.04
C PRO A 99 7.08 -0.33 -11.35
N ALA A 100 6.77 -1.61 -11.13
CA ALA A 100 5.44 -2.15 -11.34
C ALA A 100 4.42 -1.65 -10.30
N VAL A 101 4.87 -1.34 -9.08
CA VAL A 101 4.05 -0.69 -8.04
C VAL A 101 3.86 0.79 -8.37
N GLY A 102 4.91 1.48 -8.83
CA GLY A 102 4.81 2.86 -9.28
C GLY A 102 3.77 3.08 -10.38
N GLN A 103 3.59 2.11 -11.29
CA GLN A 103 2.55 2.16 -12.33
C GLN A 103 1.11 2.17 -11.79
N LEU A 104 0.87 1.75 -10.55
CA LEU A 104 -0.46 1.84 -9.92
C LEU A 104 -0.89 3.30 -9.74
N ILE A 105 0.07 4.21 -9.58
CA ILE A 105 -0.17 5.64 -9.37
C ILE A 105 -0.82 6.26 -10.62
N ASP A 106 -0.49 5.79 -11.82
CA ASP A 106 -1.02 6.29 -13.09
C ASP A 106 -2.56 6.17 -13.17
N ALA A 107 -3.16 5.25 -12.42
CA ALA A 107 -4.61 5.10 -12.35
C ALA A 107 -5.32 6.31 -11.70
N PHE A 108 -4.56 7.18 -10.99
CA PHE A 108 -5.04 8.33 -10.24
C PHE A 108 -4.64 9.69 -10.85
N ASP A 109 -4.27 9.71 -12.14
CA ASP A 109 -3.91 10.90 -12.95
C ASP A 109 -4.92 12.07 -12.94
N PHE A 110 -6.13 11.88 -12.42
CA PHE A 110 -7.14 12.92 -12.22
C PHE A 110 -6.94 13.76 -10.94
N VAL A 111 -5.97 13.38 -10.11
CA VAL A 111 -5.46 14.18 -8.97
C VAL A 111 -4.11 14.81 -9.40
N PRO A 112 -3.84 16.09 -9.09
CA PRO A 112 -2.55 16.69 -9.41
C PRO A 112 -1.39 15.92 -8.77
N GLY A 113 -0.34 15.61 -9.52
CA GLY A 113 0.74 14.74 -9.06
C GLY A 113 1.46 15.21 -7.79
N TRP A 114 1.56 16.52 -7.57
CA TRP A 114 2.14 17.10 -6.34
C TRP A 114 1.31 16.86 -5.07
N ARG A 115 0.08 16.34 -5.20
CA ARG A 115 -0.78 15.95 -4.08
C ARG A 115 -0.64 14.47 -3.70
N ILE A 116 0.18 13.74 -4.44
CA ILE A 116 0.52 12.36 -4.12
C ILE A 116 1.67 12.42 -3.12
N ASP A 117 1.49 11.78 -1.97
CA ASP A 117 2.45 11.74 -0.84
C ASP A 117 2.55 13.02 0.02
N ASP A 118 1.85 14.10 -0.35
CA ASP A 118 1.74 15.35 0.46
C ASP A 118 0.73 15.23 1.63
#